data_AF-A0A1D6FSB8-F1
#
_entry.id   AF-A0A1D6FSB8-F1
#
_cell.length_a   1.000
_cell.length_b   1.000
_cell.length_c   1.000
_cell.angle_alpha   90.00
_cell.angle_beta   90.00
_cell.angle_gamma   90.00
#
_symmetry.space_group_name_H-M   'P 1'
#
loop_
_entity.id
_entity.type
_entity.pdbx_description
1 polymer ?
#
loop_
_entity_poly.entity_id
_entity_poly.type
_entity_poly.pdbx_seq_one_letter_code
_entity_poly.pdbx_strand_id
1 'polypeptide(L)'
;MDVNEEAMAAHKRAFLDFLDQDVGKGVYMQAVRDMVQNKRHRLIIGMDDLRNHNLDLARRVIRSPGEYMQPASDAVSEVAKNLDPKFLKEGERVMVGFSGPFGFHRVTPRDLMSSFIGTMVCVEGIVTKCSLVRPKVVKSVHFCPVTGAFLSREYRDITSFVGLPTGSVYPTRDDNGNLLVTEYGMCEYKDHQTLSMQEVPENSAPGQLPRTVDVIVEDDLVDCCKPGDRVSIVGVYKALPGKSKGSVSGVFRTVLIANNVSLLNKEANAPVYTREDLKRMKEISRRNDTFDLLGNSLAPSIYGHLWIKKAVVLLMLGGVEKNLKNGTHLRGDINMMMVGDPSVAKSQLLRAVMNIAPLAISTTGRGSSGVGLTAAVTSDQETGLKLVPWFLLIVVSSALMSLIK
;
A
#
# COMPACT_ATOMS: atom_id res chain seq x y z
N MET A 1 32.86 19.49 2.75
CA MET A 1 31.99 18.33 2.41
C MET A 1 32.04 17.26 3.51
N ASP A 2 32.95 17.37 4.48
CA ASP A 2 33.27 16.32 5.45
C ASP A 2 32.27 16.18 6.62
N VAL A 3 31.60 17.27 7.02
CA VAL A 3 30.66 17.26 8.16
C VAL A 3 29.42 16.38 7.91
N ASN A 4 29.00 16.25 6.64
CA ASN A 4 27.83 15.44 6.29
C ASN A 4 28.15 13.94 6.23
N GLU A 5 29.40 13.59 5.90
CA GLU A 5 29.84 12.18 5.88
C GLU A 5 30.08 11.65 7.29
N GLU A 6 30.66 12.44 8.18
CA GLU A 6 30.80 12.07 9.61
C GLU A 6 29.43 11.88 10.28
N ALA A 7 28.47 12.77 9.99
CA ALA A 7 27.11 12.65 10.49
C ALA A 7 26.41 11.40 9.94
N MET A 8 26.53 11.12 8.64
CA MET A 8 25.98 9.90 8.04
C MET A 8 26.61 8.63 8.61
N ALA A 9 27.93 8.62 8.86
CA ALA A 9 28.61 7.50 9.48
C ALA A 9 28.14 7.28 10.93
N ALA A 10 27.92 8.35 11.70
CA ALA A 10 27.38 8.27 13.05
C ALA A 10 25.93 7.73 13.06
N HIS A 11 25.09 8.19 12.13
CA HIS A 11 23.72 7.67 11.98
C HIS A 11 23.71 6.20 11.58
N LYS A 12 24.59 5.80 10.65
CA LYS A 12 24.75 4.41 10.24
C LYS A 12 25.13 3.52 11.43
N ARG A 13 26.09 3.95 12.26
CA ARG A 13 26.48 3.23 13.48
C ARG A 13 25.31 3.06 14.45
N ALA A 14 24.50 4.11 14.66
CA ALA A 14 23.33 4.01 15.53
C ALA A 14 22.29 2.98 15.04
N PHE A 15 22.13 2.82 13.72
CA PHE A 15 21.26 1.77 13.15
C PHE A 15 21.89 0.38 13.19
N LEU A 16 23.21 0.26 13.02
CA LEU A 16 23.91 -1.00 13.23
C LEU A 16 23.80 -1.46 14.67
N ASP A 17 24.02 -0.56 15.64
CA ASP A 17 23.82 -0.83 17.07
C ASP A 17 22.39 -1.29 17.33
N PHE A 18 21.38 -0.68 16.69
CA PHE A 18 19.99 -1.12 16.81
C PHE A 18 19.74 -2.54 16.28
N LEU A 19 20.36 -2.89 15.15
CA LEU A 19 20.24 -4.23 14.55
C LEU A 19 21.01 -5.29 15.35
N ASP A 20 22.16 -4.91 15.93
CA ASP A 20 23.03 -5.81 16.70
C ASP A 20 22.55 -6.00 18.15
N GLN A 21 22.02 -4.94 18.78
CA GLN A 21 21.61 -5.00 20.19
C GLN A 21 20.37 -5.85 20.41
N ASP A 22 19.61 -6.19 19.36
CA ASP A 22 18.45 -7.11 19.32
C ASP A 22 17.92 -7.44 20.72
N VAL A 23 17.46 -6.39 21.44
CA VAL A 23 17.22 -6.42 22.89
C VAL A 23 15.97 -7.27 23.12
N GLY A 24 16.18 -8.59 23.12
CA GLY A 24 15.30 -9.59 23.70
C GLY A 24 14.76 -10.71 22.80
N LYS A 25 14.82 -10.68 21.45
CA LYS A 25 14.08 -11.70 20.64
C LYS A 25 14.67 -12.22 19.31
N GLY A 26 15.71 -11.63 18.69
CA GLY A 26 16.25 -12.19 17.44
C GLY A 26 15.38 -11.91 16.19
N VAL A 27 14.40 -11.01 16.30
CA VAL A 27 13.33 -10.86 15.29
C VAL A 27 13.86 -10.21 14.02
N TYR A 28 14.70 -9.19 14.16
CA TYR A 28 15.23 -8.45 13.01
C TYR A 28 16.28 -9.26 12.27
N MET A 29 17.14 -10.00 12.97
CA MET A 29 18.09 -10.91 12.33
C MET A 29 17.39 -12.06 11.60
N GLN A 30 16.30 -12.61 12.16
CA GLN A 30 15.46 -13.57 11.45
C GLN A 30 14.76 -12.93 10.25
N ALA A 31 14.21 -11.73 10.40
CA ALA A 31 13.58 -11.00 9.30
C ALA A 31 14.55 -10.69 8.16
N VAL A 32 15.82 -10.37 8.46
CA VAL A 32 16.86 -10.18 7.44
C VAL A 32 17.20 -11.51 6.76
N ARG A 33 17.29 -12.63 7.51
CA ARG A 33 17.48 -13.95 6.89
C ARG A 33 16.31 -14.33 5.98
N ASP A 34 15.08 -14.12 6.43
CA ASP A 34 13.87 -14.38 5.64
C ASP A 34 13.81 -13.47 4.41
N MET A 35 14.26 -12.22 4.53
CA MET A 35 14.39 -11.28 3.42
C MET A 35 15.40 -11.80 2.38
N VAL A 36 16.57 -12.27 2.82
CA VAL A 36 17.60 -12.84 1.94
C VAL A 36 17.10 -14.11 1.26
N GLN A 37 16.44 -15.02 1.98
CA GLN A 37 15.87 -16.25 1.43
C GLN A 37 14.77 -15.98 0.40
N ASN A 38 13.89 -15.03 0.67
CA ASN A 38 12.78 -14.67 -0.21
C ASN A 38 13.15 -13.66 -1.30
N LYS A 39 14.41 -13.22 -1.37
CA LYS A 39 14.88 -12.18 -2.30
C LYS A 39 14.05 -10.90 -2.26
N ARG A 40 13.68 -10.47 -1.05
CA ARG A 40 13.01 -9.19 -0.84
C ARG A 40 14.05 -8.09 -0.71
N HIS A 41 13.74 -6.93 -1.26
CA HIS A 41 14.64 -5.77 -1.26
C HIS A 41 14.28 -4.71 -0.20
N ARG A 42 13.33 -5.01 0.69
CA ARG A 42 12.88 -4.09 1.74
C ARG A 42 12.73 -4.79 3.09
N LEU A 43 13.35 -4.22 4.13
CA LEU A 43 13.17 -4.61 5.52
C LEU A 43 12.18 -3.66 6.21
N ILE A 44 11.21 -4.18 6.96
CA ILE A 44 10.25 -3.37 7.71
C ILE A 44 10.73 -3.26 9.17
N ILE A 45 10.95 -2.03 9.63
CA ILE A 45 11.34 -1.71 11.01
C ILE A 45 10.14 -1.15 11.78
N GLY A 46 9.87 -1.72 12.96
CA GLY A 46 8.87 -1.23 13.88
C GLY A 46 9.35 0.04 14.61
N MET A 47 8.55 1.10 14.55
CA MET A 47 8.83 2.34 15.27
C MET A 47 8.76 2.17 16.79
N ASP A 48 8.02 1.17 17.29
CA ASP A 48 7.98 0.86 18.72
C ASP A 48 9.30 0.29 19.21
N ASP A 49 9.88 -0.63 18.45
CA ASP A 49 11.18 -1.21 18.78
C ASP A 49 12.28 -0.15 18.73
N LEU A 50 12.22 0.73 17.73
CA LEU A 50 13.14 1.86 17.63
C LEU A 50 13.01 2.83 18.81
N ARG A 51 11.79 3.08 19.30
CA ARG A 51 11.54 3.91 20.49
C ARG A 51 12.06 3.27 21.78
N ASN A 52 11.89 1.95 21.91
CA ASN A 52 12.36 1.20 23.07
C ASN A 52 13.88 1.18 23.16
N HIS A 53 14.57 1.12 22.02
CA HIS A 53 16.04 1.22 22.00
C HIS A 53 16.51 2.66 22.17
N ASN A 54 16.07 3.58 21.31
CA ASN A 54 16.53 4.96 21.33
C ASN A 54 15.42 5.93 20.91
N LEU A 55 14.87 6.60 21.91
CA LEU A 55 13.78 7.54 21.74
C LEU A 55 14.18 8.78 20.92
N ASP A 56 15.43 9.21 20.99
CA ASP A 56 15.92 10.34 20.19
C ASP A 56 16.10 9.95 18.72
N LEU A 57 16.62 8.75 18.43
CA LEU A 57 16.73 8.25 17.07
C LEU A 57 15.34 8.16 16.41
N ALA A 58 14.37 7.57 17.10
CA ALA A 58 12.99 7.46 16.61
C ALA A 58 12.35 8.84 16.32
N ARG A 59 12.58 9.84 17.17
CA ARG A 59 12.08 11.22 16.95
C ARG A 59 12.74 11.89 15.75
N ARG A 60 14.05 11.69 15.56
CA ARG A 60 14.80 12.28 14.44
C ARG A 60 14.41 11.67 13.11
N VAL A 61 14.22 10.35 13.04
CA VAL A 61 13.70 9.65 11.85
C VAL A 61 12.35 10.23 11.40
N ILE A 62 11.47 10.56 12.34
CA ILE A 62 10.18 11.17 12.00
C ILE A 62 10.34 12.62 11.51
N ARG A 63 11.21 13.41 12.14
CA ARG A 63 11.35 14.84 11.82
C ARG A 63 12.17 15.12 10.56
N SER A 64 13.27 14.41 10.35
CA SER A 64 14.17 14.61 9.19
C SER A 64 14.46 13.28 8.47
N PRO A 65 13.44 12.59 7.94
CA PRO A 65 13.60 11.29 7.33
C PRO A 65 14.62 11.25 6.18
N GLY A 66 14.76 12.33 5.41
CA GLY A 66 15.72 12.39 4.29
C GLY A 66 17.18 12.11 4.68
N GLU A 67 17.58 12.47 5.90
CA GLU A 67 18.95 12.27 6.40
C GLU A 67 19.17 10.86 6.99
N TYR A 68 18.11 10.23 7.51
CA TYR A 68 18.21 8.95 8.23
C TYR A 68 17.85 7.74 7.36
N MET A 69 17.08 7.92 6.28
CA MET A 69 16.67 6.85 5.37
C MET A 69 17.87 6.18 4.68
N GLN A 70 18.84 6.96 4.21
CA GLN A 70 20.01 6.42 3.51
C GLN A 70 20.96 5.67 4.48
N PRO A 71 21.37 6.23 5.63
CA PRO A 71 22.15 5.50 6.63
C PRO A 71 21.47 4.21 7.12
N ALA A 72 20.15 4.20 7.28
CA ALA A 72 19.40 3.00 7.65
C ALA A 72 19.49 1.91 6.57
N SER A 73 19.30 2.30 5.30
CA SER A 73 19.46 1.41 4.14
C SER A 73 20.89 0.86 4.03
N ASP A 74 21.90 1.70 4.25
CA ASP A 74 23.30 1.30 4.18
C ASP A 74 23.66 0.35 5.34
N ALA A 75 23.12 0.56 6.54
CA ALA A 75 23.30 -0.34 7.70
C ALA A 75 22.68 -1.73 7.44
N VAL A 76 21.43 -1.79 6.98
CA VAL A 76 20.77 -3.07 6.67
C VAL A 76 21.47 -3.79 5.52
N SER A 77 21.95 -3.05 4.51
CA SER A 77 22.70 -3.61 3.39
C SER A 77 24.03 -4.24 3.86
N GLU A 78 24.70 -3.65 4.85
CA GLU A 78 25.92 -4.22 5.44
C GLU A 78 25.65 -5.52 6.19
N VAL A 79 24.59 -5.56 7.02
CA VAL A 79 24.17 -6.79 7.71
C VAL A 79 23.77 -7.89 6.71
N ALA A 80 23.06 -7.53 5.64
CA ALA A 80 22.69 -8.46 4.58
C ALA A 80 23.92 -9.03 3.84
N LYS A 81 24.93 -8.20 3.53
CA LYS A 81 26.19 -8.64 2.92
C LYS A 81 27.00 -9.56 3.81
N ASN A 82 27.00 -9.32 5.13
CA ASN A 82 27.67 -10.19 6.10
C ASN A 82 27.02 -11.58 6.18
N LEU A 83 25.71 -11.68 5.94
CA LEU A 83 24.99 -12.96 5.93
C LEU A 83 25.14 -13.70 4.61
N ASP A 84 24.97 -13.02 3.48
CA ASP A 84 25.18 -13.59 2.14
C ASP A 84 25.83 -12.56 1.19
N PRO A 85 27.13 -12.73 0.88
CA PRO A 85 27.85 -11.84 -0.04
C PRO A 85 27.31 -11.86 -1.48
N LYS A 86 26.55 -12.89 -1.88
CA LYS A 86 25.99 -13.03 -3.23
C LYS A 86 24.63 -12.37 -3.40
N PHE A 87 24.02 -11.90 -2.31
CA PHE A 87 22.66 -11.40 -2.31
C PHE A 87 22.49 -10.07 -3.06
N LEU A 88 23.45 -9.15 -2.91
CA LEU A 88 23.44 -7.83 -3.52
C LEU A 88 24.48 -7.74 -4.62
N LYS A 89 24.10 -7.29 -5.81
CA LYS A 89 25.07 -6.91 -6.85
C LYS A 89 25.81 -5.63 -6.44
N GLU A 90 26.95 -5.36 -7.09
CA GLU A 90 27.66 -4.10 -6.91
C GLU A 90 26.75 -2.91 -7.25
N GLY A 91 26.43 -2.09 -6.25
CA GLY A 91 25.56 -0.91 -6.39
C GLY A 91 24.14 -1.07 -5.87
N GLU A 92 23.65 -2.30 -5.66
CA GLU A 92 22.31 -2.54 -5.11
C GLU A 92 22.28 -2.31 -3.59
N ARG A 93 21.18 -1.73 -3.11
CA ARG A 93 20.94 -1.43 -1.69
C ARG A 93 19.59 -1.99 -1.25
N VAL A 94 19.50 -2.38 0.02
CA VAL A 94 18.25 -2.81 0.65
C VAL A 94 17.51 -1.57 1.15
N MET A 95 16.25 -1.41 0.77
CA MET A 95 15.38 -0.35 1.26
C MET A 95 14.86 -0.65 2.67
N VAL A 96 14.49 0.39 3.40
CA VAL A 96 13.97 0.25 4.78
C VAL A 96 12.60 0.89 4.87
N GLY A 97 11.58 0.07 5.13
CA GLY A 97 10.24 0.54 5.46
C GLY A 97 10.08 0.75 6.96
N PHE A 98 9.24 1.70 7.36
CA PHE A 98 8.83 1.86 8.76
C PHE A 98 7.38 1.45 8.96
N SER A 99 7.09 0.85 10.11
CA SER A 99 5.76 0.41 10.52
C SER A 99 5.52 0.70 11.99
N GLY A 100 4.27 0.69 12.44
CA GLY A 100 3.90 0.86 13.85
C GLY A 100 3.21 2.21 14.15
N PRO A 101 3.04 2.55 15.44
CA PRO A 101 2.22 3.68 15.86
C PRO A 101 3.00 4.99 15.80
N PHE A 102 2.66 5.83 14.82
CA PHE A 102 3.25 7.16 14.64
C PHE A 102 2.72 8.24 15.62
N GLY A 103 1.78 7.88 16.51
CA GLY A 103 1.19 8.81 17.47
C GLY A 103 0.55 10.00 16.76
N PHE A 104 1.01 11.23 17.09
CA PHE A 104 0.55 12.48 16.47
C PHE A 104 0.76 12.55 14.94
N HIS A 105 1.70 11.77 14.38
CA HIS A 105 1.96 11.75 12.93
C HIS A 105 1.09 10.74 12.17
N ARG A 106 0.13 10.09 12.86
CA ARG A 106 -0.95 9.33 12.21
C ARG A 106 -2.09 10.29 11.91
N VAL A 107 -2.34 10.55 10.63
CA VAL A 107 -3.24 11.60 10.17
C VAL A 107 -4.15 11.10 9.04
N THR A 108 -5.30 11.75 8.87
CA THR A 108 -6.12 11.53 7.68
C THR A 108 -5.63 12.40 6.51
N PRO A 109 -6.03 12.09 5.26
CA PRO A 109 -5.78 12.98 4.11
C PRO A 109 -6.28 14.42 4.32
N ARG A 110 -7.23 14.62 5.24
CA ARG A 110 -7.77 15.94 5.58
C ARG A 110 -6.87 16.71 6.54
N ASP A 111 -6.29 16.03 7.52
CA ASP A 111 -5.43 16.62 8.56
C ASP A 111 -4.00 16.86 8.08
N LEU A 112 -3.69 16.45 6.84
CA LEU A 112 -2.37 16.59 6.22
C LEU A 112 -2.08 18.06 5.84
N MET A 113 -1.72 18.86 6.84
CA MET A 113 -1.41 20.28 6.73
C MET A 113 0.06 20.56 6.42
N SER A 114 0.40 21.83 6.17
CA SER A 114 1.75 22.31 5.88
C SER A 114 2.77 22.04 7.00
N SER A 115 2.31 21.87 8.25
CA SER A 115 3.16 21.54 9.40
C SER A 115 3.88 20.20 9.28
N PHE A 116 3.36 19.29 8.44
CA PHE A 116 3.94 17.96 8.22
C PHE A 116 4.88 17.90 7.02
N ILE A 117 5.12 19.02 6.32
CA ILE A 117 6.03 19.01 5.16
C ILE A 117 7.45 18.67 5.63
N GLY A 118 8.05 17.70 4.95
CA GLY A 118 9.40 17.21 5.24
C GLY A 118 9.46 16.16 6.35
N THR A 119 8.36 15.87 7.04
CA THR A 119 8.31 14.84 8.09
C THR A 119 7.74 13.52 7.58
N MET A 120 7.99 12.45 8.33
CA MET A 120 7.38 11.14 8.10
C MET A 120 6.01 11.08 8.77
N VAL A 121 5.00 10.69 8.00
CA VAL A 121 3.61 10.59 8.43
C VAL A 121 3.03 9.23 8.04
N CYS A 122 2.05 8.79 8.81
CA CYS A 122 1.24 7.62 8.53
C CYS A 122 -0.16 8.10 8.14
N VAL A 123 -0.55 7.88 6.89
CA VAL A 123 -1.81 8.36 6.35
C VAL A 123 -2.73 7.19 6.04
N GLU A 124 -3.95 7.24 6.56
CA GLU A 124 -4.93 6.18 6.41
C GLU A 124 -6.08 6.59 5.49
N GLY A 125 -6.46 5.70 4.59
CA GLY A 125 -7.49 6.00 3.62
C GLY A 125 -7.85 4.83 2.73
N ILE A 126 -8.66 5.12 1.72
CA ILE A 126 -9.04 4.18 0.66
C ILE A 126 -8.33 4.61 -0.62
N VAL A 127 -7.71 3.65 -1.31
CA VAL A 127 -7.13 3.89 -2.63
C VAL A 127 -8.27 4.05 -3.64
N THR A 128 -8.34 5.18 -4.33
CA THR A 128 -9.41 5.46 -5.31
C THR A 128 -8.96 5.26 -6.75
N LYS A 129 -7.70 5.56 -7.03
CA LYS A 129 -7.11 5.44 -8.36
C LYS A 129 -5.69 4.91 -8.26
N CYS A 130 -5.37 3.93 -9.09
CA CYS A 130 -4.00 3.51 -9.36
C CYS A 130 -3.66 3.90 -10.80
N SER A 131 -2.55 4.59 -11.01
CA SER A 131 -2.01 4.81 -12.36
C SER A 131 -1.31 3.56 -12.89
N LEU A 132 -1.05 3.55 -14.20
CA LEU A 132 -0.23 2.51 -14.82
C LEU A 132 1.21 2.60 -14.30
N VAL A 133 1.82 1.44 -14.10
CA VAL A 133 3.23 1.33 -13.76
C VAL A 133 4.07 1.85 -14.93
N ARG A 134 4.98 2.78 -14.64
CA ARG A 134 5.91 3.34 -15.63
C ARG A 134 7.34 3.21 -15.12
N PRO A 135 8.30 2.82 -15.97
CA PRO A 135 9.70 2.79 -15.58
C PRO A 135 10.26 4.22 -15.49
N LYS A 136 11.07 4.46 -14.47
CA LYS A 136 11.77 5.72 -14.19
C LYS A 136 13.27 5.45 -14.19
N VAL A 137 14.02 6.30 -14.87
CA VAL A 137 15.48 6.17 -14.99
C VAL A 137 16.15 6.53 -13.67
N VAL A 138 17.07 5.68 -13.19
CA VAL A 138 17.91 5.95 -12.02
C VAL A 138 19.33 6.26 -12.47
N LYS A 139 19.87 5.49 -13.41
CA LYS A 139 21.23 5.65 -13.93
C LYS A 139 21.23 5.34 -15.42
N SER A 140 21.80 6.23 -16.21
CA SER A 140 22.10 5.95 -17.62
C SER A 140 23.58 5.65 -17.81
N VAL A 141 23.87 4.76 -18.75
CA VAL A 141 25.22 4.47 -19.20
C VAL A 141 25.30 4.76 -20.69
N HIS A 142 26.32 5.50 -21.07
CA HIS A 142 26.57 5.94 -22.43
C HIS A 142 27.95 5.50 -22.87
N PHE A 143 28.07 5.02 -24.10
CA PHE A 143 29.32 4.64 -24.71
C PHE A 143 29.73 5.66 -25.77
N CYS A 144 31.00 6.06 -25.75
CA CYS A 144 31.59 6.88 -26.80
C CYS A 144 32.41 6.00 -27.76
N PRO A 145 31.98 5.82 -29.02
CA PRO A 145 32.72 4.97 -29.98
C PRO A 145 34.12 5.47 -30.32
N VAL A 146 34.38 6.77 -30.16
CA VAL A 146 35.66 7.40 -30.53
C VAL A 146 36.71 7.22 -29.44
N THR A 147 36.32 7.36 -28.17
CA THR A 147 37.24 7.23 -27.02
C THR A 147 37.24 5.82 -26.42
N GLY A 148 36.24 4.99 -26.75
CA GLY A 148 36.05 3.68 -26.15
C GLY A 148 35.65 3.72 -24.67
N ALA A 149 35.28 4.90 -24.15
CA ALA A 149 34.97 5.10 -22.74
C ALA A 149 33.46 5.05 -22.47
N PHE A 150 33.09 4.57 -21.28
CA PHE A 150 31.74 4.60 -20.76
C PHE A 150 31.55 5.81 -19.84
N LEU A 151 30.49 6.58 -20.07
CA LEU A 151 30.03 7.67 -19.23
C LEU A 151 28.73 7.24 -18.53
N SER A 152 28.75 7.15 -17.21
CA SER A 152 27.54 6.91 -16.42
C SER A 152 27.01 8.21 -15.81
N ARG A 153 25.70 8.41 -15.85
CA ARG A 153 25.03 9.55 -15.20
C ARG A 153 23.88 9.08 -14.32
N GLU A 154 23.91 9.46 -13.05
CA GLU A 154 22.79 9.24 -12.13
C GLU A 154 21.76 10.36 -12.27
N TYR A 155 20.48 9.98 -12.31
CA TYR A 155 19.34 10.88 -12.32
C TYR A 155 18.65 10.90 -10.97
N ARG A 156 18.51 12.10 -10.40
CA ARG A 156 17.74 12.38 -9.20
C ARG A 156 16.62 13.32 -9.57
N ASP A 157 15.40 12.94 -9.21
CA ASP A 157 14.21 13.79 -9.33
C ASP A 157 13.83 14.40 -7.97
N ILE A 158 12.96 15.39 -7.94
CA ILE A 158 12.44 16.06 -6.72
C ILE A 158 11.74 15.05 -5.79
N THR A 159 11.24 13.96 -6.38
CA THR A 159 10.65 12.80 -5.70
C THR A 159 11.67 11.90 -5.00
N SER A 160 12.97 12.06 -5.26
CA SER A 160 14.03 11.27 -4.61
C SER A 160 14.27 11.78 -3.18
N PHE A 161 14.65 10.88 -2.27
CA PHE A 161 14.94 11.25 -0.87
C PHE A 161 16.24 12.06 -0.71
N VAL A 162 17.16 11.96 -1.67
CA VAL A 162 18.54 12.46 -1.54
C VAL A 162 18.92 13.33 -2.73
N GLY A 163 19.63 14.42 -2.43
CA GLY A 163 20.33 15.26 -3.41
C GLY A 163 19.45 16.27 -4.14
N LEU A 164 20.11 17.16 -4.88
CA LEU A 164 19.44 18.12 -5.75
C LEU A 164 18.91 17.43 -7.01
N PRO A 165 17.76 17.87 -7.56
CA PRO A 165 17.26 17.35 -8.82
C PRO A 165 18.26 17.58 -9.94
N THR A 166 18.60 16.53 -10.67
CA THR A 166 19.42 16.60 -11.88
C THR A 166 18.55 16.92 -13.10
N GLY A 167 19.14 17.51 -14.13
CA GLY A 167 18.45 17.70 -15.42
C GLY A 167 17.99 16.36 -16.01
N SER A 168 16.80 16.34 -16.61
CA SER A 168 16.18 15.14 -17.20
C SER A 168 16.67 14.81 -18.62
N VAL A 169 17.78 15.43 -19.05
CA VAL A 169 18.29 15.32 -20.42
C VAL A 169 19.39 14.27 -20.47
N TYR A 170 19.26 13.33 -21.40
CA TYR A 170 20.33 12.39 -21.71
C TYR A 170 21.53 13.14 -22.30
N PRO A 171 22.75 12.93 -21.78
CA PRO A 171 23.94 13.49 -22.40
C PRO A 171 24.09 12.88 -23.79
N THR A 172 24.05 13.73 -24.81
CA THR A 172 24.22 13.33 -26.23
C THR A 172 25.65 13.52 -26.70
N ARG A 173 26.45 14.30 -25.97
CA ARG A 173 27.85 14.59 -26.26
C ARG A 173 28.69 14.55 -25.00
N ASP A 174 29.92 14.07 -25.16
CA ASP A 174 30.97 14.11 -24.13
C ASP A 174 31.57 15.52 -23.99
N ASP A 175 32.39 15.76 -22.97
CA ASP A 175 33.08 17.05 -22.74
C ASP A 175 33.94 17.48 -23.95
N ASN A 176 34.43 16.50 -24.71
CA ASN A 176 35.20 16.68 -25.94
C ASN A 176 34.32 16.83 -27.21
N GLY A 177 32.99 16.88 -27.08
CA GLY A 177 32.05 17.07 -28.18
C GLY A 177 31.74 15.81 -29.00
N ASN A 178 32.29 14.65 -28.63
CA ASN A 178 32.05 13.36 -29.27
C ASN A 178 30.63 12.86 -29.02
N LEU A 179 30.03 12.15 -30.00
CA LEU A 179 28.68 11.59 -29.86
C LEU A 179 28.67 10.42 -28.87
N LEU A 180 27.68 10.44 -27.98
CA LEU A 180 27.43 9.39 -27.02
C LEU A 180 26.25 8.52 -27.47
N VAL A 181 26.44 7.21 -27.44
CA VAL A 181 25.40 6.22 -27.70
C VAL A 181 24.94 5.64 -26.37
N THR A 182 23.64 5.72 -26.08
CA THR A 182 23.09 5.17 -24.83
C THR A 182 23.03 3.66 -24.91
N GLU A 183 23.63 2.98 -23.94
CA GLU A 183 23.55 1.54 -23.81
C GLU A 183 22.44 1.15 -22.85
N TYR A 184 21.23 0.96 -23.40
CA TYR A 184 20.03 0.66 -22.61
C TYR A 184 20.17 -0.58 -21.72
N GLY A 185 21.00 -1.56 -22.09
CA GLY A 185 21.22 -2.78 -21.30
C GLY A 185 22.01 -2.57 -20.01
N MET A 186 22.79 -1.49 -19.91
CA MET A 186 23.55 -1.13 -18.70
C MET A 186 22.89 0.00 -17.90
N CYS A 187 21.79 0.57 -18.41
CA CYS A 187 21.00 1.55 -17.70
C CYS A 187 20.17 0.88 -16.59
N GLU A 188 20.03 1.58 -15.47
CA GLU A 188 19.20 1.14 -14.35
C GLU A 188 17.90 1.92 -14.33
N TYR A 189 16.80 1.18 -14.26
CA TYR A 189 15.43 1.70 -14.19
C TYR A 189 14.77 1.19 -12.91
N LYS A 190 13.86 2.00 -12.37
CA LYS A 190 12.99 1.64 -11.27
C LYS A 190 11.52 1.78 -11.65
N ASP A 191 10.68 0.94 -11.10
CA ASP A 191 9.24 1.07 -11.31
C ASP A 191 8.69 2.25 -10.51
N HIS A 192 7.78 2.99 -11.13
CA HIS A 192 7.13 4.15 -10.54
C HIS A 192 5.64 4.10 -10.81
N GLN A 193 4.84 4.29 -9.76
CA GLN A 193 3.40 4.36 -9.84
C GLN A 193 2.87 5.45 -8.91
N THR A 194 1.87 6.19 -9.40
CA THR A 194 1.12 7.16 -8.61
C THR A 194 -0.22 6.56 -8.21
N LEU A 195 -0.57 6.70 -6.93
CA LEU A 195 -1.84 6.30 -6.34
C LEU A 195 -2.55 7.56 -5.83
N SER A 196 -3.87 7.61 -5.93
CA SER A 196 -4.66 8.63 -5.25
C SER A 196 -5.41 7.96 -4.11
N MET A 197 -5.24 8.50 -2.90
CA MET A 197 -5.86 8.01 -1.68
C MET A 197 -6.87 9.04 -1.16
N GLN A 198 -7.99 8.57 -0.66
CA GLN A 198 -9.08 9.38 -0.12
C GLN A 198 -9.35 9.02 1.34
N GLU A 199 -9.81 10.00 2.10
CA GLU A 199 -10.29 9.79 3.47
C GLU A 199 -11.43 8.74 3.50
N VAL A 200 -11.45 7.91 4.55
CA VAL A 200 -12.57 6.98 4.73
C VAL A 200 -13.87 7.75 4.96
N PRO A 201 -14.97 7.38 4.28
CA PRO A 201 -16.23 8.12 4.37
C PRO A 201 -16.83 8.10 5.78
N GLU A 202 -16.52 7.07 6.57
CA GLU A 202 -16.95 6.93 7.98
C GLU A 202 -16.39 8.02 8.90
N ASN A 203 -15.18 8.53 8.61
CA ASN A 203 -14.52 9.59 9.39
C ASN A 203 -14.78 10.99 8.82
N SER A 204 -15.37 11.07 7.63
CA SER A 204 -15.58 12.35 6.95
C SER A 204 -16.72 13.13 7.59
N ALA A 205 -16.50 14.42 7.84
CA ALA A 205 -17.53 15.31 8.37
C ALA A 205 -18.77 15.35 7.45
N PRO A 206 -20.00 15.18 7.97
CA PRO A 206 -21.22 15.19 7.15
C PRO A 206 -21.36 16.48 6.36
N GLY A 207 -21.60 16.37 5.05
CA GLY A 207 -21.85 17.52 4.17
C GLY A 207 -20.60 18.16 3.55
N GLN A 208 -19.39 17.66 3.85
CA GLN A 208 -18.17 18.11 3.16
C GLN A 208 -17.65 17.05 2.20
N LEU A 209 -17.02 17.50 1.11
CA LEU A 209 -16.37 16.61 0.16
C LEU A 209 -15.12 15.98 0.80
N PRO A 210 -14.97 14.65 0.74
CA PRO A 210 -13.76 13.96 1.23
C PRO A 210 -12.52 14.42 0.45
N ARG A 211 -11.45 14.72 1.17
CA ARG A 211 -10.18 15.17 0.57
C ARG A 211 -9.35 13.98 0.08
N THR A 212 -8.56 14.25 -0.96
CA THR A 212 -7.66 13.28 -1.60
C THR A 212 -6.22 13.73 -1.50
N VAL A 213 -5.31 12.78 -1.39
CA VAL A 213 -3.87 12.98 -1.40
C VAL A 213 -3.25 12.04 -2.43
N ASP A 214 -2.29 12.56 -3.20
CA ASP A 214 -1.52 11.76 -4.14
C ASP A 214 -0.33 11.12 -3.43
N VAL A 215 -0.16 9.82 -3.65
CA VAL A 215 0.91 9.00 -3.10
C VAL A 215 1.75 8.47 -4.26
N ILE A 216 3.07 8.58 -4.15
CA ILE A 216 4.02 8.00 -5.10
C ILE A 216 4.60 6.74 -4.45
N VAL A 217 4.46 5.61 -5.13
CA VAL A 217 5.10 4.33 -4.78
C VAL A 217 6.17 4.02 -5.82
N GLU A 218 7.31 3.52 -5.35
CA GLU A 218 8.46 3.17 -6.19
C GLU A 218 8.91 1.73 -5.88
N ASP A 219 9.61 1.13 -6.85
CA ASP A 219 10.26 -0.18 -6.73
C ASP A 219 9.29 -1.32 -6.33
N ASP A 220 9.51 -1.97 -5.20
CA ASP A 220 8.77 -3.14 -4.72
C ASP A 220 7.37 -2.83 -4.18
N LEU A 221 7.05 -1.55 -3.92
CA LEU A 221 5.73 -1.13 -3.45
C LEU A 221 4.70 -0.93 -4.57
N VAL A 222 5.14 -1.05 -5.82
CA VAL A 222 4.28 -0.94 -6.98
C VAL A 222 3.30 -2.11 -7.04
N ASP A 223 2.06 -1.85 -7.45
CA ASP A 223 0.97 -2.84 -7.57
C ASP A 223 0.60 -3.58 -6.26
N CYS A 224 1.02 -3.04 -5.11
CA CYS A 224 0.73 -3.63 -3.79
C CYS A 224 -0.74 -3.45 -3.34
N CYS A 225 -1.46 -2.48 -3.91
CA CYS A 225 -2.83 -2.15 -3.54
C CYS A 225 -3.71 -1.92 -4.76
N LYS A 226 -5.00 -2.25 -4.62
CA LYS A 226 -6.00 -2.08 -5.67
C LYS A 226 -6.95 -0.92 -5.32
N PRO A 227 -7.56 -0.26 -6.33
CA PRO A 227 -8.64 0.68 -6.06
C PRO A 227 -9.76 0.02 -5.25
N GLY A 228 -10.16 0.65 -4.15
CA GLY A 228 -11.13 0.13 -3.17
C GLY A 228 -10.50 -0.41 -1.88
N ASP A 229 -9.18 -0.68 -1.87
CA ASP A 229 -8.51 -1.18 -0.68
C ASP A 229 -8.38 -0.11 0.41
N ARG A 230 -8.64 -0.50 1.67
CA ARG A 230 -8.31 0.30 2.85
C ARG A 230 -6.83 0.08 3.16
N VAL A 231 -6.07 1.17 3.17
CA VAL A 231 -4.62 1.15 3.33
C VAL A 231 -4.17 2.14 4.39
N SER A 232 -3.09 1.79 5.07
CA SER A 232 -2.32 2.68 5.92
C SER A 232 -0.93 2.80 5.33
N ILE A 233 -0.60 3.99 4.83
CA ILE A 233 0.62 4.28 4.10
C ILE A 233 1.52 5.14 4.96
N VAL A 234 2.72 4.65 5.25
CA VAL A 234 3.77 5.42 5.90
C VAL A 234 4.64 6.03 4.81
N GLY A 235 4.88 7.33 4.87
CA GLY A 235 5.66 8.03 3.86
C GLY A 235 6.14 9.41 4.29
N VAL A 236 6.95 10.03 3.45
CA VAL A 236 7.43 11.40 3.67
C VAL A 236 6.57 12.36 2.88
N TYR A 237 6.01 13.35 3.58
CA TYR A 237 5.17 14.36 2.94
C TYR A 237 6.03 15.45 2.30
N LYS A 238 5.93 15.62 0.98
CA LYS A 238 6.71 16.59 0.21
C LYS A 238 5.83 17.54 -0.58
N ALA A 239 6.30 18.78 -0.70
CA ALA A 239 5.73 19.78 -1.59
C ALA A 239 6.56 19.86 -2.87
N LEU A 240 5.95 19.58 -4.02
CA LEU A 240 6.54 19.70 -5.34
C LEU A 240 6.14 21.05 -5.97
N PRO A 241 7.10 21.82 -6.51
CA PRO A 241 6.77 23.04 -7.23
C PRO A 241 5.98 22.71 -8.50
N GLY A 242 4.90 23.45 -8.75
CA GLY A 242 4.16 23.35 -10.00
C GLY A 242 5.04 23.81 -11.17
N LYS A 243 5.17 22.99 -12.21
CA LYS A 243 5.86 23.38 -13.45
C LYS A 243 4.94 24.28 -14.28
N SER A 244 4.84 25.57 -13.94
CA SER A 244 4.22 26.58 -14.80
C SER A 244 5.29 27.26 -15.67
N LYS A 245 5.00 27.45 -16.96
CA LYS A 245 5.92 28.07 -17.92
C LYS A 245 6.09 29.56 -17.57
N GLY A 246 7.21 29.91 -16.94
CA GLY A 246 7.69 31.29 -16.80
C GLY A 246 7.17 32.10 -15.60
N SER A 247 6.33 31.52 -14.74
CA SER A 247 5.89 32.13 -13.48
C SER A 247 5.90 31.07 -12.38
N VAL A 248 6.80 31.23 -11.40
CA VAL A 248 6.81 30.36 -10.21
C VAL A 248 5.66 30.79 -9.33
N SER A 249 4.51 30.12 -9.47
CA SER A 249 3.41 30.26 -8.53
C SER A 249 3.87 29.77 -7.15
N GLY A 250 3.58 30.54 -6.10
CA GLY A 250 3.83 30.13 -4.71
C GLY A 250 2.94 28.98 -4.21
N VAL A 251 2.06 28.44 -5.09
CA VAL A 251 1.21 27.29 -4.80
C VAL A 251 1.94 26.02 -5.21
N PHE A 252 2.29 25.21 -4.21
CA PHE A 252 2.94 23.91 -4.40
C PHE A 252 1.91 22.78 -4.41
N ARG A 253 2.16 21.76 -5.23
CA ARG A 253 1.39 20.50 -5.19
C ARG A 253 2.01 19.61 -4.13
N THR A 254 1.22 19.02 -3.26
CA THR A 254 1.73 18.12 -2.23
C THR A 254 1.58 16.66 -2.66
N VAL A 255 2.57 15.84 -2.30
CA VAL A 255 2.61 14.40 -2.56
C VAL A 255 3.17 13.68 -1.35
N LEU A 256 2.71 12.46 -1.12
CA LEU A 256 3.29 11.55 -0.14
C LEU A 256 4.20 10.55 -0.85
N ILE A 257 5.49 10.51 -0.53
CA ILE A 257 6.38 9.47 -1.06
C ILE A 257 6.31 8.29 -0.10
N ALA A 258 5.76 7.18 -0.57
CA ALA A 258 5.52 6.00 0.25
C ALA A 258 6.84 5.32 0.62
N ASN A 259 6.96 4.99 1.91
CA ASN A 259 8.02 4.15 2.45
C ASN A 259 7.51 2.77 2.88
N ASN A 260 6.22 2.64 3.20
CA ASN A 260 5.60 1.36 3.47
C ASN A 260 4.11 1.44 3.18
N VAL A 261 3.55 0.36 2.63
CA VAL A 261 2.12 0.24 2.36
C VAL A 261 1.60 -0.97 3.15
N SER A 262 0.71 -0.71 4.10
CA SER A 262 0.04 -1.75 4.87
C SER A 262 -1.43 -1.83 4.49
N LEU A 263 -1.89 -3.02 4.11
CA LEU A 263 -3.28 -3.27 3.74
C LEU A 263 -4.08 -3.60 4.99
N LEU A 264 -4.99 -2.71 5.39
CA LEU A 264 -5.86 -2.93 6.55
C LEU A 264 -6.89 -4.05 6.28
N ASN A 265 -7.24 -4.26 5.00
CA ASN A 265 -8.16 -5.33 4.59
C ASN A 265 -7.56 -6.75 4.73
N LYS A 266 -6.23 -6.92 4.73
CA LYS A 266 -5.63 -8.28 4.77
C LYS A 266 -5.78 -8.96 6.13
N GLU A 267 -5.86 -8.19 7.22
CA GLU A 267 -6.15 -8.74 8.55
C GLU A 267 -7.56 -9.34 8.64
N ALA A 268 -8.51 -8.89 7.81
CA ALA A 268 -9.84 -9.48 7.72
C ALA A 268 -9.88 -10.83 6.96
N ASN A 269 -8.92 -11.09 6.07
CA ASN A 269 -8.93 -12.31 5.23
C ASN A 269 -8.16 -13.50 5.83
N ALA A 270 -7.25 -13.26 6.78
CA ALA A 270 -6.56 -14.34 7.49
C ALA A 270 -6.17 -13.90 8.92
N PRO A 271 -7.09 -13.97 9.90
CA PRO A 271 -6.71 -13.80 11.30
C PRO A 271 -5.61 -14.82 11.65
N VAL A 272 -4.59 -14.39 12.38
CA VAL A 272 -3.59 -15.33 12.93
C VAL A 272 -4.27 -16.11 14.05
N TYR A 273 -4.78 -17.30 13.72
CA TYR A 273 -5.46 -18.15 14.70
C TYR A 273 -4.47 -18.73 15.71
N THR A 274 -4.73 -18.51 16.99
CA THR A 274 -3.97 -19.18 18.04
C THR A 274 -4.39 -20.64 18.17
N ARG A 275 -3.56 -21.46 18.81
CA ARG A 275 -3.92 -22.85 19.13
C ARG A 275 -5.16 -22.94 20.03
N GLU A 276 -5.42 -21.92 20.84
CA GLU A 276 -6.60 -21.86 21.70
C GLU A 276 -7.87 -21.58 20.89
N ASP A 277 -7.79 -20.67 19.91
CA ASP A 277 -8.92 -20.38 19.01
C ASP A 277 -9.34 -21.65 18.24
N LEU A 278 -8.37 -22.42 17.74
CA LEU A 278 -8.63 -23.69 17.06
C LEU A 278 -9.31 -24.73 17.97
N LYS A 279 -8.99 -24.74 19.27
CA LYS A 279 -9.68 -25.62 20.23
C LYS A 279 -11.12 -25.18 20.43
N ARG A 280 -11.37 -23.89 20.67
CA ARG A 280 -12.72 -23.34 20.84
C ARG A 280 -13.59 -23.55 19.60
N MET A 281 -13.04 -23.37 18.40
CA MET A 281 -13.76 -23.65 17.15
C MET A 281 -14.20 -25.12 17.05
N LYS A 282 -13.34 -26.06 17.46
CA LYS A 282 -13.66 -27.49 17.50
C LYS A 282 -14.67 -27.85 18.59
N GLU A 283 -14.68 -27.13 19.70
CA GLU A 283 -15.70 -27.30 20.75
C GLU A 283 -17.07 -26.82 20.28
N ILE A 284 -17.12 -25.65 19.63
CA ILE A 284 -18.35 -25.12 19.06
C ILE A 284 -18.88 -26.03 17.96
N SER A 285 -18.02 -26.55 17.07
CA SER A 285 -18.46 -27.41 15.95
C SER A 285 -19.08 -28.74 16.38
N ARG A 286 -18.82 -29.20 17.61
CA ARG A 286 -19.43 -30.42 18.19
C ARG A 286 -20.84 -30.19 18.72
N ARG A 287 -21.29 -28.94 18.87
CA ARG A 287 -22.62 -28.66 19.41
C ARG A 287 -23.70 -28.93 18.34
N ASN A 288 -24.81 -29.49 18.77
CA ASN A 288 -25.96 -29.77 17.89
C ASN A 288 -26.74 -28.50 17.52
N ASP A 289 -26.62 -27.43 18.31
CA ASP A 289 -27.31 -26.14 18.13
C ASP A 289 -26.46 -25.09 17.38
N THR A 290 -25.38 -25.50 16.73
CA THR A 290 -24.44 -24.58 16.04
C THR A 290 -25.13 -23.64 15.05
N PHE A 291 -26.06 -24.15 14.25
CA PHE A 291 -26.73 -23.35 13.23
C PHE A 291 -27.68 -22.31 13.83
N ASP A 292 -28.35 -22.65 14.92
CA ASP A 292 -29.17 -21.72 15.70
C ASP A 292 -28.31 -20.67 16.41
N LEU A 293 -27.17 -21.09 16.96
CA LEU A 293 -26.20 -20.21 17.60
C LEU A 293 -25.69 -19.15 16.61
N LEU A 294 -25.22 -19.57 15.43
CA LEU A 294 -24.74 -18.64 14.38
C LEU A 294 -25.84 -17.69 13.90
N GLY A 295 -27.06 -18.20 13.71
CA GLY A 295 -28.21 -17.38 13.32
C GLY A 295 -28.54 -16.31 14.36
N ASN A 296 -28.49 -16.66 15.65
CA ASN A 296 -28.74 -15.71 16.75
C ASN A 296 -27.60 -14.69 16.91
N SER A 297 -26.35 -15.10 16.67
CA SER A 297 -25.17 -14.23 16.77
C SER A 297 -25.03 -13.23 15.63
N LEU A 298 -25.62 -13.48 14.44
CA LEU A 298 -25.50 -12.60 13.29
C LEU A 298 -26.04 -11.18 13.54
N ALA A 299 -27.21 -11.08 14.16
CA ALA A 299 -27.89 -9.82 14.42
C ALA A 299 -28.70 -9.91 15.72
N PRO A 300 -28.05 -9.81 16.89
CA PRO A 300 -28.74 -9.93 18.18
C PRO A 300 -29.71 -8.77 18.44
N SER A 301 -29.51 -7.62 17.78
CA SER A 301 -30.37 -6.44 17.88
C SER A 301 -31.75 -6.59 17.23
N ILE A 302 -31.94 -7.60 16.36
CA ILE A 302 -33.22 -7.86 15.68
C ILE A 302 -33.91 -9.01 16.38
N TYR A 303 -35.10 -8.77 16.93
CA TYR A 303 -35.92 -9.82 17.51
C TYR A 303 -36.53 -10.72 16.42
N GLY A 304 -36.52 -12.04 16.65
CA GLY A 304 -37.12 -13.02 15.74
C GLY A 304 -36.34 -13.28 14.43
N HIS A 305 -37.07 -13.70 13.40
CA HIS A 305 -36.55 -13.99 12.05
C HIS A 305 -35.39 -15.00 11.96
N LEU A 306 -35.40 -16.02 12.83
CA LEU A 306 -34.32 -17.00 12.93
C LEU A 306 -34.01 -17.71 11.60
N TRP A 307 -35.03 -18.07 10.83
CA TRP A 307 -34.87 -18.69 9.51
C TRP A 307 -34.21 -17.77 8.49
N ILE A 308 -34.52 -16.47 8.51
CA ILE A 308 -33.89 -15.49 7.62
C ILE A 308 -32.43 -15.30 8.01
N LYS A 309 -32.11 -15.19 9.31
CA LYS A 309 -30.73 -15.09 9.79
C LYS A 309 -29.91 -16.33 9.42
N LYS A 310 -30.48 -17.53 9.57
CA LYS A 310 -29.90 -18.80 9.12
C LYS A 310 -29.61 -18.82 7.62
N ALA A 311 -30.55 -18.37 6.79
CA ALA A 311 -30.35 -18.28 5.34
C ALA A 311 -29.23 -17.29 4.99
N VAL A 312 -29.13 -16.17 5.69
CA VAL A 312 -28.03 -15.20 5.52
C VAL A 312 -26.68 -15.78 5.95
N VAL A 313 -26.62 -16.60 7.01
CA VAL A 313 -25.39 -17.31 7.38
C VAL A 313 -24.93 -18.23 6.25
N LEU A 314 -25.85 -18.98 5.63
CA LEU A 314 -25.53 -19.81 4.47
C LEU A 314 -25.06 -18.97 3.26
N LEU A 315 -25.67 -17.80 3.04
CA LEU A 315 -25.24 -16.86 2.02
C LEU A 315 -23.77 -16.44 2.24
N MET A 316 -23.38 -16.10 3.47
CA MET A 316 -22.01 -15.67 3.79
C MET A 316 -20.99 -16.81 3.72
N LEU A 317 -21.38 -18.04 4.04
CA LEU A 317 -20.50 -19.21 3.93
C LEU A 317 -20.23 -19.59 2.47
N GLY A 318 -21.16 -19.25 1.56
CA GLY A 318 -21.10 -19.65 0.17
C GLY A 318 -21.33 -21.14 -0.04
N GLY A 319 -21.26 -21.58 -1.29
CA GLY A 319 -21.30 -22.99 -1.66
C GLY A 319 -19.99 -23.46 -2.29
N VAL A 320 -19.98 -24.70 -2.75
CA VAL A 320 -18.82 -25.30 -3.39
C VAL A 320 -19.00 -25.27 -4.90
N GLU A 321 -18.11 -24.58 -5.59
CA GLU A 321 -18.06 -24.61 -7.06
C GLU A 321 -17.68 -26.01 -7.54
N LYS A 322 -18.32 -26.46 -8.62
CA LYS A 322 -18.06 -27.78 -9.21
C LYS A 322 -17.66 -27.65 -10.66
N ASN A 323 -16.42 -28.03 -10.94
CA ASN A 323 -15.91 -28.18 -12.29
C ASN A 323 -16.08 -29.63 -12.73
N LEU A 324 -16.95 -29.85 -13.71
CA LEU A 324 -17.14 -31.17 -14.28
C LEU A 324 -15.99 -31.49 -15.25
N LYS A 325 -15.73 -32.78 -15.45
CA LYS A 325 -14.69 -33.28 -16.37
C LYS A 325 -14.92 -32.87 -17.84
N ASN A 326 -16.13 -32.45 -18.18
CA ASN A 326 -16.52 -31.99 -19.51
C ASN A 326 -16.22 -30.49 -19.77
N GLY A 327 -15.61 -29.78 -18.81
CA GLY A 327 -15.30 -28.36 -18.92
C GLY A 327 -16.45 -27.41 -18.54
N THR A 328 -17.61 -27.93 -18.11
CA THR A 328 -18.70 -27.10 -17.57
C THR A 328 -18.39 -26.67 -16.13
N HIS A 329 -18.50 -25.37 -15.86
CA HIS A 329 -18.41 -24.77 -14.52
C HIS A 329 -19.82 -24.60 -13.94
N LEU A 330 -20.05 -25.13 -12.73
CA LEU A 330 -21.27 -24.89 -11.95
C LEU A 330 -20.95 -23.91 -10.82
N ARG A 331 -21.68 -22.78 -10.82
CA ARG A 331 -21.61 -21.75 -9.78
C ARG A 331 -21.98 -22.31 -8.40
N GLY A 332 -21.17 -22.00 -7.40
CA GLY A 332 -21.39 -22.37 -6.00
C GLY A 332 -22.13 -21.31 -5.17
N ASP A 333 -22.23 -20.07 -5.63
CA ASP A 333 -22.78 -19.00 -4.81
C ASP A 333 -24.30 -19.00 -4.75
N ILE A 334 -24.80 -18.55 -3.61
CA ILE A 334 -26.23 -18.39 -3.33
C ILE A 334 -26.59 -16.92 -3.57
N ASN A 335 -27.75 -16.65 -4.17
CA ASN A 335 -28.32 -15.31 -4.20
C ASN A 335 -29.63 -15.32 -3.41
N MET A 336 -29.85 -14.31 -2.58
CA MET A 336 -31.09 -14.17 -1.81
C MET A 336 -31.76 -12.82 -2.05
N MET A 337 -33.09 -12.83 -2.01
CA MET A 337 -33.91 -11.61 -2.06
C MET A 337 -34.85 -11.60 -0.86
N MET A 338 -34.91 -10.47 -0.16
CA MET A 338 -35.83 -10.25 0.96
C MET A 338 -36.94 -9.29 0.54
N VAL A 339 -38.17 -9.78 0.52
CA VAL A 339 -39.39 -8.98 0.29
C VAL A 339 -40.24 -9.00 1.55
N GLY A 340 -40.89 -7.88 1.86
CA GLY A 340 -41.77 -7.79 3.03
C GLY A 340 -42.25 -6.36 3.24
N ASP A 341 -43.03 -6.14 4.29
CA ASP A 341 -43.57 -4.84 4.65
C ASP A 341 -42.49 -3.84 5.11
N PRO A 342 -42.77 -2.52 5.09
CA PRO A 342 -41.94 -1.56 5.80
C PRO A 342 -41.84 -1.93 7.29
N SER A 343 -40.75 -1.49 7.94
CA SER A 343 -40.52 -1.69 9.38
C SER A 343 -40.20 -3.11 9.87
N VAL A 344 -40.03 -4.10 8.98
CA VAL A 344 -39.62 -5.49 9.34
C VAL A 344 -38.08 -5.65 9.44
N ALA A 345 -37.35 -4.59 9.82
CA ALA A 345 -35.89 -4.58 10.00
C ALA A 345 -35.01 -5.09 8.82
N LYS A 346 -35.55 -5.30 7.62
CA LYS A 346 -34.82 -5.81 6.43
C LYS A 346 -33.53 -5.04 6.14
N SER A 347 -33.60 -3.70 6.12
CA SER A 347 -32.43 -2.85 5.87
C SER A 347 -31.39 -2.90 6.99
N GLN A 348 -31.82 -3.15 8.23
CA GLN A 348 -30.89 -3.31 9.36
C GLN A 348 -30.17 -4.66 9.31
N LEU A 349 -30.86 -5.73 8.89
CA LEU A 349 -30.24 -7.02 8.66
C LEU A 349 -29.13 -6.91 7.62
N LEU A 350 -29.39 -6.24 6.49
CA LEU A 350 -28.38 -6.03 5.44
C LEU A 350 -27.18 -5.23 5.95
N ARG A 351 -27.39 -4.20 6.78
CA ARG A 351 -26.30 -3.44 7.41
C ARG A 351 -25.45 -4.29 8.36
N ALA A 352 -26.07 -5.16 9.15
CA ALA A 352 -25.34 -6.08 10.02
C ALA A 352 -24.41 -6.98 9.19
N VAL A 353 -24.90 -7.52 8.07
CA VAL A 353 -24.11 -8.37 7.17
C VAL A 353 -22.95 -7.61 6.54
N MET A 354 -23.16 -6.37 6.10
CA MET A 354 -22.09 -5.56 5.50
C MET A 354 -20.92 -5.28 6.46
N ASN A 355 -21.20 -5.18 7.76
CA ASN A 355 -20.17 -4.96 8.76
C ASN A 355 -19.41 -6.24 9.14
N ILE A 356 -20.02 -7.42 8.92
CA ILE A 356 -19.45 -8.72 9.28
C ILE A 356 -18.67 -9.31 8.10
N ALA A 357 -19.24 -9.28 6.90
CA ALA A 357 -18.66 -9.93 5.73
C ALA A 357 -17.50 -9.09 5.15
N PRO A 358 -16.31 -9.69 4.95
CA PRO A 358 -15.21 -9.01 4.28
C PRO A 358 -15.62 -8.67 2.85
N LEU A 359 -15.19 -7.49 2.37
CA LEU A 359 -15.44 -7.01 0.99
C LEU A 359 -16.92 -6.79 0.62
N ALA A 360 -17.84 -6.72 1.58
CA ALA A 360 -19.24 -6.45 1.29
C ALA A 360 -19.48 -5.03 0.76
N ILE A 361 -20.24 -4.89 -0.33
CA ILE A 361 -20.57 -3.60 -0.95
C ILE A 361 -22.09 -3.41 -1.00
N SER A 362 -22.57 -2.25 -0.55
CA SER A 362 -23.96 -1.83 -0.75
C SER A 362 -24.13 -1.00 -2.01
N THR A 363 -25.26 -1.21 -2.66
CA THR A 363 -25.74 -0.34 -3.74
C THR A 363 -27.22 -0.07 -3.59
N THR A 364 -27.67 1.12 -4.01
CA THR A 364 -29.08 1.51 -3.97
C THR A 364 -29.70 1.39 -5.35
N GLY A 365 -30.98 1.01 -5.41
CA GLY A 365 -31.71 0.84 -6.67
C GLY A 365 -31.85 2.12 -7.51
N ARG A 366 -31.69 3.31 -6.91
CA ARG A 366 -31.72 4.60 -7.63
C ARG A 366 -30.34 5.08 -8.12
N GLY A 367 -29.26 4.68 -7.46
CA GLY A 367 -27.89 5.10 -7.81
C GLY A 367 -27.13 4.14 -8.72
N SER A 368 -27.74 3.00 -9.07
CA SER A 368 -27.10 1.93 -9.84
C SER A 368 -27.64 1.91 -11.27
N SER A 369 -26.83 2.28 -12.26
CA SER A 369 -27.14 2.05 -13.67
C SER A 369 -26.62 0.68 -14.11
N GLY A 370 -27.28 0.01 -15.06
CA GLY A 370 -26.82 -1.30 -15.58
C GLY A 370 -25.38 -1.27 -16.12
N VAL A 371 -24.98 -0.12 -16.66
CA VAL A 371 -23.61 0.14 -17.15
C VAL A 371 -22.63 0.34 -15.98
N GLY A 372 -23.04 1.00 -14.90
CA GLY A 372 -22.21 1.22 -13.71
C GLY A 372 -22.05 0.00 -12.79
N LEU A 373 -22.81 -1.07 -13.03
CA LEU A 373 -22.64 -2.35 -12.33
C LEU A 373 -21.74 -3.33 -13.09
N THR A 374 -21.72 -3.27 -14.43
CA THR A 374 -21.07 -4.26 -15.29
C THR A 374 -19.71 -3.77 -15.79
N ALA A 375 -19.69 -2.96 -16.84
CA ALA A 375 -18.49 -2.35 -17.41
C ALA A 375 -18.87 -1.09 -18.19
N ALA A 376 -18.08 -0.03 -18.05
CA ALA A 376 -18.18 1.17 -18.89
C ALA A 376 -16.82 1.47 -19.50
N VAL A 377 -16.82 2.03 -20.70
CA VAL A 377 -15.58 2.48 -21.37
C VAL A 377 -15.34 3.93 -20.98
N THR A 378 -14.16 4.24 -20.43
CA THR A 378 -13.73 5.60 -20.09
C THR A 378 -12.43 5.93 -20.81
N SER A 379 -12.20 7.20 -21.13
CA SER A 379 -10.92 7.67 -21.68
C SER A 379 -10.04 8.19 -20.55
N ASP A 380 -8.82 7.69 -20.43
CA ASP A 380 -7.84 8.23 -19.50
C ASP A 380 -7.36 9.61 -19.98
N GLN A 381 -7.44 10.62 -19.10
CA GLN A 381 -7.11 12.00 -19.45
C GLN A 381 -5.61 12.22 -19.69
N GLU A 382 -4.74 11.36 -19.14
CA GLU A 382 -3.29 11.50 -19.33
C GLU A 382 -2.78 10.82 -20.61
N THR A 383 -3.38 9.69 -20.99
CA THR A 383 -2.87 8.85 -22.10
C THR A 383 -3.76 8.89 -23.34
N GLY A 384 -5.00 9.34 -23.22
CA GLY A 384 -6.01 9.25 -24.29
C GLY A 384 -6.46 7.82 -24.60
N LEU A 385 -5.95 6.82 -23.87
CA LEU A 385 -6.31 5.42 -24.05
C LEU A 385 -7.72 5.17 -23.51
N LYS A 386 -8.49 4.36 -24.24
CA LYS A 386 -9.78 3.86 -23.77
C LYS A 386 -9.52 2.73 -22.79
N LEU A 387 -9.94 2.92 -21.55
CA LEU A 387 -9.90 1.95 -20.48
C LEU A 387 -11.31 1.41 -20.24
N VAL A 388 -11.38 0.16 -19.78
CA VAL A 388 -12.61 -0.41 -19.23
C VAL A 388 -12.41 -0.52 -17.72
N PRO A 389 -12.78 0.51 -16.93
CA PRO A 389 -12.73 0.41 -15.48
C PRO A 389 -13.53 -0.80 -15.00
N TRP A 390 -12.97 -1.51 -14.02
CA TRP A 390 -13.66 -2.57 -13.31
C TRP A 390 -14.75 -1.94 -12.43
N PHE A 391 -16.02 -2.23 -12.75
CA PHE A 391 -17.17 -1.75 -11.99
C PHE A 391 -17.63 -2.78 -10.95
N LEU A 392 -18.62 -2.38 -10.15
CA LEU A 392 -18.98 -3.00 -8.87
C LEU A 392 -19.08 -4.54 -8.89
N LEU A 393 -19.70 -5.14 -9.91
CA LEU A 393 -19.85 -6.60 -9.98
C LEU A 393 -18.52 -7.34 -10.19
N ILE A 394 -17.57 -6.72 -10.88
CA ILE A 394 -16.30 -7.37 -11.17
C ILE A 394 -15.31 -7.21 -10.02
N VAL A 395 -15.38 -6.10 -9.30
CA VAL A 395 -14.63 -5.88 -8.05
C VAL A 395 -15.08 -6.88 -6.97
N VAL A 396 -16.33 -7.37 -7.05
CA VAL A 396 -17.00 -8.23 -6.05
C VAL A 396 -16.98 -9.70 -6.45
N SER A 397 -16.05 -10.15 -7.32
CA SER A 397 -15.99 -11.53 -7.87
C SER A 397 -15.99 -12.67 -6.83
N SER A 398 -15.81 -12.39 -5.54
CA SER A 398 -15.91 -13.35 -4.44
C SER A 398 -16.55 -12.75 -3.19
N ALA A 399 -17.28 -11.64 -3.33
CA ALA A 399 -17.76 -10.84 -2.22
C ALA A 399 -19.28 -10.63 -2.24
N LEU A 400 -19.83 -10.19 -1.12
CA LEU A 400 -21.28 -10.06 -0.95
C LEU A 400 -21.76 -8.71 -1.51
N MET A 401 -22.69 -8.75 -2.47
CA MET A 401 -23.38 -7.56 -2.95
C MET A 401 -24.79 -7.48 -2.38
N SER A 402 -25.13 -6.34 -1.78
CA SER A 402 -26.48 -6.07 -1.27
C SER A 402 -27.12 -4.91 -2.03
N LEU A 403 -28.32 -5.15 -2.57
CA LEU A 403 -29.15 -4.15 -3.24
C LEU A 403 -30.34 -3.76 -2.35
N ILE A 404 -30.46 -2.47 -2.05
CA ILE A 404 -31.62 -1.90 -1.34
C ILE A 404 -32.47 -1.11 -2.35
N LYS A 405 -33.75 -1.46 -2.45
CA LYS A 405 -34.75 -0.72 -3.25
C LYS A 405 -35.38 0.41 -2.44
#